data_AF-A0AAI8CJ08-F1
#
_entry.id   AF-A0AAI8CJ08-F1
#
_cell.length_a   1.000
_cell.length_b   1.000
_cell.length_c   1.000
_cell.angle_alpha   90.00
_cell.angle_beta   90.00
_cell.angle_gamma   90.00
#
_symmetry.space_group_name_H-M   'P 1'
#
loop_
_entity.id
_entity.type
_entity.pdbx_description
1 polymer ?
#
loop_
_entity_poly.entity_id
_entity_poly.type
_entity_poly.pdbx_seq_one_letter_code
_entity_poly.pdbx_strand_id
1 'polypeptide(L)'
;MEGKRVSFKKLKNQLMAKLLKLKKRIKIKKIVNFFYFILLVGVLSSCKSENKRGILKTYYPKEMCTVFCEYIIKNNDTVLDGKFIVLKNNGKKIKSGSYKNGKQTGLIFFYFENGNIKSIDNRDGDKFKETIFNYESENVERYILYDDFGKSFFIIYYNEKGNVTKYKGYPILETNQYKFSHPEQFKIKEQQYLKVGDKLKYSYLIANIPNAKRSFKIENISVDNSKVKRTLKHIEPCQWDVEEILTKKGKNTIRSMVKYEFKDKVTPVFIDTLSFDIEVH
;
A
#
# COMPACT_ATOMS: atom_id res chain seq x y z
N MET A 1 60.26 22.76 60.75
CA MET A 1 59.84 21.80 59.70
C MET A 1 58.81 22.39 58.70
N GLU A 2 58.83 23.70 58.42
CA GLU A 2 57.80 24.34 57.58
C GLU A 2 58.22 24.58 56.12
N GLY A 3 59.51 24.74 55.82
CA GLY A 3 60.00 25.06 54.46
C GLY A 3 59.80 23.95 53.40
N LYS A 4 59.88 22.66 53.77
CA LYS A 4 59.69 21.54 52.83
C LYS A 4 58.22 21.32 52.42
N ARG A 5 57.26 21.64 53.32
CA ARG A 5 55.81 21.54 53.02
C ARG A 5 55.34 22.60 52.03
N VAL A 6 55.89 23.82 52.08
CA VAL A 6 55.57 24.91 51.15
C VAL A 6 56.04 24.60 49.73
N SER A 7 57.24 24.00 49.58
CA SER A 7 57.81 23.58 48.29
C SER A 7 56.96 22.52 47.57
N PHE A 8 56.51 21.48 48.30
CA PHE A 8 55.66 20.43 47.74
C PHE A 8 54.28 20.93 47.30
N LYS A 9 53.68 21.86 48.06
CA LYS A 9 52.38 22.46 47.72
C LYS A 9 52.48 23.30 46.44
N LYS A 10 53.58 24.04 46.26
CA LYS A 10 53.86 24.85 45.07
C LYS A 10 54.06 23.96 43.83
N LEU A 11 54.80 22.86 43.96
CA LEU A 11 55.02 21.90 42.87
C LEU A 11 53.72 21.18 42.47
N LYS A 12 52.91 20.75 43.44
CA LYS A 12 51.59 20.13 43.20
C LYS A 12 50.64 21.08 42.46
N ASN A 13 50.63 22.36 42.83
CA ASN A 13 49.80 23.37 42.17
C ASN A 13 50.26 23.64 40.72
N GLN A 14 51.57 23.66 40.45
CA GLN A 14 52.09 23.79 39.07
C GLN A 14 51.74 22.59 38.20
N LEU A 15 51.82 21.37 38.75
CA LEU A 15 51.43 20.13 38.06
C LEU A 15 49.92 20.11 37.76
N MET A 16 49.09 20.49 38.74
CA MET A 16 47.64 20.62 38.55
C MET A 16 47.29 21.66 37.48
N ALA A 17 47.97 22.81 37.45
CA ALA A 17 47.77 23.83 36.43
C ALA A 17 48.16 23.35 35.02
N LYS A 18 49.25 22.59 34.88
CA LYS A 18 49.64 21.95 33.60
C LYS A 18 48.61 20.90 33.15
N LEU A 19 48.13 20.05 34.07
CA LEU A 19 47.07 19.06 33.80
C LEU A 19 45.77 19.73 33.34
N LEU A 20 45.37 20.84 33.98
CA LEU A 20 44.18 21.60 33.59
C LEU A 20 44.31 22.20 32.17
N LYS A 21 45.48 22.79 31.85
CA LYS A 21 45.76 23.30 30.51
C LYS A 21 45.73 22.18 29.45
N LEU A 22 46.27 21.00 29.77
CA LEU A 22 46.27 19.84 28.88
C LEU A 22 44.84 19.33 28.62
N LYS A 23 44.03 19.17 29.68
CA LYS A 23 42.62 18.78 29.57
C LYS A 23 41.80 19.78 28.75
N LYS A 24 42.05 21.09 28.91
CA LYS A 24 41.41 22.15 28.10
C LYS A 24 41.79 22.03 26.62
N ARG A 25 43.06 21.81 26.29
CA ARG A 25 43.53 21.59 24.90
C ARG A 25 42.90 20.34 24.26
N ILE A 26 42.79 19.24 25.00
CA ILE A 26 42.14 18.00 24.51
C ILE A 26 40.64 18.24 24.27
N LYS A 27 39.97 18.97 25.17
CA LYS A 27 38.54 19.31 25.02
C LYS A 27 38.31 20.20 23.78
N ILE A 28 39.20 21.17 23.52
CA ILE A 28 39.14 22.02 22.32
C ILE A 28 39.36 21.19 21.04
N LYS A 29 40.36 20.29 21.00
CA LYS A 29 40.57 19.41 19.83
C LYS A 29 39.37 18.52 19.55
N LYS A 30 38.73 17.96 20.58
CA LYS A 30 37.49 17.18 20.43
C LYS A 30 36.33 18.03 19.87
N ILE A 31 36.19 19.28 20.32
CA ILE A 31 35.17 20.21 19.82
C ILE A 31 35.43 20.54 18.34
N VAL A 32 36.67 20.87 17.96
CA VAL A 32 37.03 21.18 16.57
C VAL A 32 36.80 19.96 15.66
N ASN A 33 37.20 18.75 16.09
CA ASN A 33 36.92 17.52 15.34
C ASN A 33 35.42 17.24 15.22
N PHE A 34 34.63 17.55 16.25
CA PHE A 34 33.18 17.42 16.20
C PHE A 34 32.54 18.40 15.20
N PHE A 35 33.02 19.65 15.14
CA PHE A 35 32.59 20.60 14.12
C PHE A 35 33.02 20.18 12.71
N TYR A 36 34.22 19.63 12.54
CA TYR A 36 34.67 19.10 11.24
C TYR A 36 33.82 17.90 10.80
N PHE A 37 33.44 17.02 11.74
CA PHE A 37 32.53 15.91 11.47
C PHE A 37 31.12 16.39 11.08
N ILE A 38 30.57 17.40 11.76
CA ILE A 38 29.29 18.01 11.39
C ILE A 38 29.37 18.64 10.00
N LEU A 39 30.46 19.34 9.68
CA LEU A 39 30.67 19.94 8.36
C LEU A 39 30.73 18.85 7.27
N LEU A 40 31.43 17.75 7.53
CA LEU A 40 31.52 16.60 6.62
C LEU A 40 30.16 15.91 6.40
N VAL A 41 29.38 15.71 7.48
CA VAL A 41 28.02 15.17 7.41
C VAL A 41 27.08 16.13 6.68
N GLY A 42 27.25 17.45 6.87
CA GLY A 42 26.52 18.49 6.14
C GLY A 42 26.78 18.44 4.63
N VAL A 43 28.05 18.33 4.22
CA VAL A 43 28.44 18.18 2.80
C VAL A 43 27.91 16.88 2.20
N LEU A 44 27.96 15.77 2.95
CA LEU A 44 27.36 14.49 2.53
C LEU A 44 25.83 14.55 2.44
N SER A 45 25.17 15.34 3.30
CA SER A 45 23.72 15.54 3.28
C SER A 45 23.25 16.45 2.14
N SER A 46 24.12 17.33 1.63
CA SER A 46 23.89 18.14 0.42
C SER A 46 24.05 17.33 -0.88
N CYS A 47 24.61 16.12 -0.82
CA CYS A 47 24.61 15.17 -1.93
C CYS A 47 23.31 14.36 -1.97
N LYS A 48 22.15 15.03 -1.92
CA LYS A 48 20.91 14.42 -2.40
C LYS A 48 20.92 14.61 -3.90
N SER A 49 21.09 13.52 -4.65
CA SER A 49 20.88 13.52 -6.09
C SER A 49 19.50 14.11 -6.38
N GLU A 50 19.47 15.31 -6.92
CA GLU A 50 18.25 15.91 -7.42
C GLU A 50 17.81 15.04 -8.60
N ASN A 51 16.84 14.14 -8.38
CA ASN A 51 16.32 13.31 -9.45
C ASN A 51 15.69 14.26 -10.47
N LYS A 52 16.41 14.54 -11.56
CA LYS A 52 15.94 15.42 -12.64
C LYS A 52 14.57 14.92 -13.09
N ARG A 53 13.56 15.77 -12.92
CA ARG A 53 12.18 15.54 -13.38
C ARG A 53 11.94 16.31 -14.66
N GLY A 54 11.17 15.72 -15.56
CA GLY A 54 10.76 16.39 -16.79
C GLY A 54 9.45 15.84 -17.32
N ILE A 55 8.98 16.42 -18.42
CA ILE A 55 7.80 15.95 -19.15
C ILE A 55 8.27 15.50 -20.53
N LEU A 56 8.01 14.24 -20.85
CA LEU A 56 8.19 13.70 -22.18
C LEU A 56 6.90 13.94 -22.98
N LYS A 57 7.05 14.52 -24.19
CA LYS A 57 5.97 14.68 -25.15
C LYS A 57 6.26 13.78 -26.36
N THR A 58 5.44 12.77 -26.57
CA THR A 58 5.60 11.80 -27.67
C THR A 58 4.39 11.85 -28.58
N TYR A 59 4.62 11.97 -29.88
CA TYR A 59 3.58 11.93 -30.91
C TYR A 59 3.50 10.53 -31.52
N TYR A 60 2.29 9.98 -31.61
CA TYR A 60 1.99 8.67 -32.18
C TYR A 60 1.10 8.85 -33.41
N PRO A 61 1.67 8.89 -34.63
CA PRO A 61 0.93 9.19 -35.85
C PRO A 61 -0.16 8.17 -36.18
N LYS A 62 0.13 6.88 -35.97
CA LYS A 62 -0.80 5.77 -36.29
C LYS A 62 -2.06 5.82 -35.42
N GLU A 63 -1.91 6.15 -34.15
CA GLU A 63 -2.98 6.28 -33.17
C GLU A 63 -3.57 7.71 -33.14
N MET A 64 -3.04 8.63 -33.96
CA MET A 64 -3.43 10.05 -34.03
C MET A 64 -3.53 10.70 -32.64
N CYS A 65 -2.52 10.47 -31.79
CA CYS A 65 -2.50 10.98 -30.44
C CYS A 65 -1.12 11.49 -29.98
N THR A 66 -1.14 12.33 -28.95
CA THR A 66 0.03 12.84 -28.25
C THR A 66 -0.02 12.38 -26.80
N VAL A 67 1.08 11.83 -26.30
CA VAL A 67 1.25 11.43 -24.90
C VAL A 67 2.17 12.42 -24.21
N PHE A 68 1.72 12.93 -23.06
CA PHE A 68 2.52 13.69 -22.11
C PHE A 68 2.76 12.80 -20.90
N CYS A 69 4.00 12.61 -20.48
CA CYS A 69 4.34 11.77 -19.32
C CYS A 69 5.45 12.40 -18.49
N GLU A 70 5.25 12.44 -17.17
CA GLU A 70 6.31 12.77 -16.23
C GLU A 70 7.36 11.65 -16.20
N TYR A 71 8.64 12.03 -16.12
CA TYR A 71 9.76 11.12 -15.98
C TYR A 71 10.75 11.61 -14.95
N ILE A 72 11.55 10.67 -14.43
CA ILE A 72 12.75 10.92 -13.65
C ILE A 72 13.97 10.34 -14.37
N ILE A 73 15.14 10.92 -14.15
CA ILE A 73 16.41 10.28 -14.50
C ILE A 73 16.88 9.41 -13.34
N LYS A 74 17.06 8.12 -13.59
CA LYS A 74 17.57 7.14 -12.62
C LYS A 74 18.66 6.31 -13.30
N ASN A 75 19.86 6.28 -12.73
CA ASN A 75 21.01 5.57 -13.30
C ASN A 75 21.33 5.96 -14.75
N ASN A 76 21.25 7.26 -15.08
CA ASN A 76 21.38 7.81 -16.43
C ASN A 76 20.30 7.36 -17.45
N ASP A 77 19.27 6.64 -17.01
CA ASP A 77 18.12 6.28 -17.84
C ASP A 77 16.88 7.12 -17.50
N THR A 78 16.05 7.34 -18.53
CA THR A 78 14.74 7.98 -18.39
C THR A 78 13.71 6.94 -17.95
N VAL A 79 13.15 7.13 -16.76
CA VAL A 79 12.12 6.25 -16.18
C VAL A 79 10.82 7.03 -16.03
N LEU A 80 9.73 6.53 -16.61
CA LEU A 80 8.40 7.13 -16.43
C LEU A 80 7.99 7.01 -14.97
N ASP A 81 7.76 8.14 -14.32
CA ASP A 81 7.42 8.21 -12.89
C ASP A 81 6.67 9.52 -12.65
N GLY A 82 5.39 9.40 -12.31
CA GLY A 82 4.46 10.52 -12.22
C GLY A 82 3.30 10.44 -13.21
N LYS A 83 2.63 11.56 -13.44
CA LYS A 83 1.38 11.61 -14.20
C LYS A 83 1.59 11.46 -15.70
N PHE A 84 0.60 10.90 -16.39
CA PHE A 84 0.52 10.93 -17.84
C PHE A 84 -0.87 11.33 -18.34
N ILE A 85 -0.90 11.89 -19.54
CA ILE A 85 -2.13 12.26 -20.26
C ILE A 85 -1.94 11.90 -21.74
N VAL A 86 -2.99 11.33 -22.33
CA VAL A 86 -3.07 11.04 -23.77
C VAL A 86 -4.16 11.90 -24.38
N LEU A 87 -3.80 12.68 -25.39
CA LEU A 87 -4.69 13.56 -26.15
C LEU A 87 -4.79 13.08 -27.59
N LYS A 88 -5.98 13.10 -28.19
CA LYS A 88 -6.17 12.96 -29.64
C LYS A 88 -5.60 14.17 -30.38
N ASN A 89 -5.43 14.08 -31.71
CA ASN A 89 -4.97 15.20 -32.55
C ASN A 89 -5.82 16.48 -32.41
N ASN A 90 -7.12 16.36 -32.10
CA ASN A 90 -8.03 17.49 -31.85
C ASN A 90 -7.92 18.06 -30.42
N GLY A 91 -6.95 17.62 -29.62
CA GLY A 91 -6.74 18.07 -28.24
C GLY A 91 -7.62 17.39 -27.19
N LYS A 92 -8.59 16.54 -27.57
CA LYS A 92 -9.45 15.86 -26.60
C LYS A 92 -8.68 14.82 -25.80
N LYS A 93 -8.91 14.79 -24.49
CA LYS A 93 -8.34 13.81 -23.57
C LYS A 93 -9.02 12.45 -23.74
N ILE A 94 -8.23 11.39 -23.92
CA ILE A 94 -8.75 10.02 -24.09
C ILE A 94 -8.28 9.05 -23.00
N LYS A 95 -7.15 9.36 -22.35
CA LYS A 95 -6.61 8.57 -21.24
C LYS A 95 -5.76 9.43 -20.30
N SER A 96 -5.78 9.15 -19.00
CA SER A 96 -4.84 9.73 -18.04
C SER A 96 -4.58 8.80 -16.87
N GLY A 97 -3.54 9.07 -16.09
CA GLY A 97 -3.21 8.29 -14.90
C GLY A 97 -1.80 8.56 -14.41
N SER A 98 -1.20 7.58 -13.76
CA SER A 98 0.17 7.69 -13.23
C SER A 98 1.02 6.48 -13.58
N TYR A 99 2.32 6.71 -13.70
CA TYR A 99 3.38 5.72 -13.73
C TYR A 99 4.18 5.76 -12.42
N LYS A 100 4.74 4.62 -12.04
CA LYS A 100 5.77 4.51 -11.00
C LYS A 100 6.78 3.49 -11.47
N ASN A 101 8.06 3.88 -11.52
CA ASN A 101 9.15 3.05 -12.07
C ASN A 101 8.80 2.39 -13.42
N GLY A 102 8.25 3.15 -14.36
CA GLY A 102 7.91 2.68 -15.70
C GLY A 102 6.60 1.90 -15.83
N LYS A 103 5.88 1.62 -14.73
CA LYS A 103 4.63 0.85 -14.76
C LYS A 103 3.43 1.70 -14.35
N GLN A 104 2.28 1.49 -14.99
CA GLN A 104 1.05 2.19 -14.62
C GLN A 104 0.63 1.82 -13.19
N THR A 105 0.18 2.78 -12.40
CA THR A 105 -0.22 2.54 -11.01
C THR A 105 -1.32 3.49 -10.57
N GLY A 106 -2.12 3.02 -9.60
CA GLY A 106 -3.26 3.75 -9.07
C GLY A 106 -4.41 3.81 -10.07
N LEU A 107 -5.13 4.93 -10.08
CA LEU A 107 -6.28 5.14 -10.94
C LEU A 107 -5.86 5.55 -12.36
N ILE A 108 -6.33 4.79 -13.35
CA ILE A 108 -6.18 5.08 -14.76
C ILE A 108 -7.56 5.39 -15.34
N PHE A 109 -7.71 6.58 -15.89
CA PHE A 109 -8.97 7.10 -16.42
C PHE A 109 -8.99 6.99 -17.94
N PHE A 110 -10.13 6.56 -18.47
CA PHE A 110 -10.44 6.57 -19.90
C PHE A 110 -11.67 7.45 -20.11
N TYR A 111 -11.71 8.15 -21.23
CA TYR A 111 -12.74 9.15 -21.49
C TYR A 111 -13.53 8.84 -22.76
N PHE A 112 -14.81 9.20 -22.76
CA PHE A 112 -15.64 9.27 -23.95
C PHE A 112 -15.29 10.51 -24.79
N GLU A 113 -15.80 10.57 -26.02
CA GLU A 113 -15.60 11.72 -26.93
C GLU A 113 -16.24 13.02 -26.40
N ASN A 114 -17.24 12.92 -25.53
CA ASN A 114 -17.87 14.05 -24.84
C ASN A 114 -17.05 14.56 -23.63
N GLY A 115 -15.97 13.87 -23.25
CA GLY A 115 -15.11 14.22 -22.12
C GLY A 115 -15.46 13.53 -20.79
N ASN A 116 -16.59 12.82 -20.72
CA ASN A 116 -17.00 12.09 -19.52
C ASN A 116 -16.13 10.85 -19.30
N ILE A 117 -16.03 10.38 -18.05
CA ILE A 117 -15.22 9.21 -17.72
C ILE A 117 -15.94 7.95 -18.20
N LYS A 118 -15.31 7.24 -19.14
CA LYS A 118 -15.76 5.95 -19.66
C LYS A 118 -15.44 4.80 -18.73
N SER A 119 -14.23 4.77 -18.20
CA SER A 119 -13.83 3.77 -17.22
C SER A 119 -12.70 4.24 -16.34
N ILE A 120 -12.61 3.63 -15.16
CA ILE A 120 -11.56 3.82 -14.18
C ILE A 120 -11.00 2.44 -13.85
N ASP A 121 -9.73 2.22 -14.15
CA ASP A 121 -9.00 1.04 -13.72
C ASP A 121 -8.14 1.38 -12.51
N ASN A 122 -8.25 0.62 -11.43
CA ASN A 122 -7.26 0.66 -10.35
C ASN A 122 -6.22 -0.43 -10.60
N ARG A 123 -4.95 -0.02 -10.76
CA ARG A 123 -3.87 -0.90 -11.16
C ARG A 123 -2.69 -0.86 -10.19
N ASP A 124 -2.06 -2.02 -10.00
CA ASP A 124 -0.73 -2.14 -9.40
C ASP A 124 0.21 -2.75 -10.44
N GLY A 125 0.88 -1.86 -11.19
CA GLY A 125 1.63 -2.25 -12.38
C GLY A 125 0.71 -2.77 -13.47
N ASP A 126 0.97 -4.00 -13.91
CA ASP A 126 0.20 -4.68 -14.95
C ASP A 126 -1.07 -5.37 -14.41
N LYS A 127 -1.24 -5.41 -13.08
CA LYS A 127 -2.36 -6.09 -12.43
C LYS A 127 -3.54 -5.16 -12.22
N PHE A 128 -4.71 -5.57 -12.66
CA PHE A 128 -5.98 -4.93 -12.31
C PHE A 128 -6.39 -5.34 -10.89
N LYS A 129 -6.94 -4.39 -10.13
CA LYS A 129 -7.52 -4.63 -8.80
C LYS A 129 -9.03 -4.47 -8.85
N GLU A 130 -9.50 -3.36 -9.38
CA GLU A 130 -10.92 -3.10 -9.65
C GLU A 130 -11.06 -2.25 -10.92
N THR A 131 -12.19 -2.39 -11.61
CA THR A 131 -12.55 -1.51 -12.74
C THR A 131 -13.99 -1.06 -12.60
N ILE A 132 -14.23 0.22 -12.85
CA ILE A 132 -15.57 0.80 -13.02
C ILE A 132 -15.73 1.19 -14.49
N PHE A 133 -16.83 0.79 -15.12
CA PHE A 133 -17.28 1.31 -16.42
C PHE A 133 -18.52 2.15 -16.20
N ASN A 134 -18.62 3.26 -16.91
CA ASN A 134 -19.77 4.16 -16.85
C ASN A 134 -20.43 4.27 -18.23
N TYR A 135 -21.71 4.61 -18.21
CA TYR A 135 -22.41 5.16 -19.35
C TYR A 135 -21.90 6.56 -19.69
N GLU A 136 -22.23 7.07 -20.87
CA GLU A 136 -21.94 8.46 -21.24
C GLU A 136 -22.62 9.48 -20.31
N SER A 137 -23.72 9.08 -19.65
CA SER A 137 -24.42 9.84 -18.61
C SER A 137 -23.71 9.85 -17.25
N GLU A 138 -22.50 9.29 -17.16
CA GLU A 138 -21.66 9.17 -15.95
C GLU A 138 -22.18 8.18 -14.88
N ASN A 139 -23.40 7.66 -15.05
CA ASN A 139 -23.90 6.58 -14.22
C ASN A 139 -23.07 5.31 -14.46
N VAL A 140 -22.82 4.56 -13.38
CA VAL A 140 -22.07 3.29 -13.45
C VAL A 140 -22.84 2.29 -14.31
N GLU A 141 -22.17 1.70 -15.29
CA GLU A 141 -22.66 0.58 -16.10
C GLU A 141 -22.33 -0.74 -15.40
N ARG A 142 -21.08 -0.90 -14.95
CA ARG A 142 -20.64 -2.10 -14.24
C ARG A 142 -19.39 -1.86 -13.41
N TYR A 143 -19.27 -2.66 -12.35
CA TYR A 143 -18.08 -2.75 -11.51
C TYR A 143 -17.51 -4.17 -11.56
N ILE A 144 -16.18 -4.28 -11.60
CA ILE A 144 -15.43 -5.53 -11.63
C ILE A 144 -14.41 -5.54 -10.50
N LEU A 145 -14.37 -6.61 -9.72
CA LEU A 145 -13.26 -6.96 -8.82
C LEU A 145 -12.41 -8.06 -9.47
N TYR A 146 -11.09 -7.93 -9.42
CA TYR A 146 -10.15 -8.93 -9.92
C TYR A 146 -9.46 -9.67 -8.78
N ASP A 147 -9.09 -10.93 -9.02
CA ASP A 147 -8.27 -11.72 -8.11
C ASP A 147 -6.76 -11.38 -8.23
N ASP A 148 -5.93 -12.04 -7.42
CA ASP A 148 -4.46 -11.86 -7.41
C ASP A 148 -3.77 -12.19 -8.75
N PHE A 149 -4.47 -12.92 -9.63
CA PHE A 149 -4.03 -13.33 -10.96
C PHE A 149 -4.56 -12.40 -12.07
N GLY A 150 -5.34 -11.37 -11.72
CA GLY A 150 -5.93 -10.43 -12.68
C GLY A 150 -7.15 -11.00 -13.42
N LYS A 151 -7.75 -12.09 -12.94
CA LYS A 151 -9.01 -12.62 -13.49
C LYS A 151 -10.19 -11.95 -12.79
N SER A 152 -11.27 -11.70 -13.52
CA SER A 152 -12.50 -11.13 -12.94
C SER A 152 -13.11 -12.14 -11.95
N PHE A 153 -13.17 -11.75 -10.67
CA PHE A 153 -13.72 -12.58 -9.59
C PHE A 153 -15.18 -12.24 -9.30
N PHE A 154 -15.53 -10.95 -9.36
CA PHE A 154 -16.90 -10.47 -9.18
C PHE A 154 -17.23 -9.39 -10.19
N ILE A 155 -18.45 -9.44 -10.72
CA ILE A 155 -18.96 -8.42 -11.64
C ILE A 155 -20.39 -8.08 -11.24
N ILE A 156 -20.71 -6.80 -11.14
CA ILE A 156 -22.07 -6.29 -10.93
C ILE A 156 -22.40 -5.26 -12.01
N TYR A 157 -23.61 -5.35 -12.55
CA TYR A 157 -24.11 -4.53 -13.64
C TYR A 157 -25.28 -3.69 -13.17
N TYR A 158 -25.39 -2.49 -13.70
CA TYR A 158 -26.44 -1.53 -13.42
C TYR A 158 -27.11 -1.11 -14.73
N ASN A 159 -28.32 -0.58 -14.65
CA ASN A 159 -28.94 0.13 -15.77
C ASN A 159 -28.58 1.63 -15.70
N GLU A 160 -28.99 2.41 -16.71
CA GLU A 160 -28.73 3.86 -16.73
C GLU A 160 -29.36 4.64 -15.57
N LYS A 161 -30.34 4.08 -14.84
CA LYS A 161 -30.91 4.70 -13.64
C LYS A 161 -30.08 4.42 -12.38
N GLY A 162 -29.03 3.60 -12.48
CA GLY A 162 -28.17 3.22 -11.36
C GLY A 162 -28.68 2.03 -10.53
N ASN A 163 -29.72 1.34 -10.98
CA ASN A 163 -30.25 0.16 -10.29
C ASN A 163 -29.50 -1.10 -10.72
N VAL A 164 -29.25 -2.01 -9.79
CA VAL A 164 -28.60 -3.30 -10.09
C VAL A 164 -29.49 -4.13 -11.01
N THR A 165 -28.90 -4.69 -12.07
CA THR A 165 -29.61 -5.57 -13.02
C THR A 165 -29.21 -7.03 -12.86
N LYS A 166 -27.92 -7.30 -12.64
CA LYS A 166 -27.39 -8.65 -12.43
C LYS A 166 -25.99 -8.58 -11.81
N TYR A 167 -25.54 -9.69 -11.22
CA TYR A 167 -24.15 -9.87 -10.81
C TYR A 167 -23.68 -11.31 -11.06
N LYS A 168 -22.38 -11.53 -11.00
CA LYS A 168 -21.71 -12.83 -11.14
C LYS A 168 -20.53 -12.91 -10.18
N GLY A 169 -20.32 -14.08 -9.59
CA GLY A 169 -19.22 -14.35 -8.64
C GLY A 169 -19.52 -13.91 -7.21
N TYR A 170 -18.48 -13.88 -6.37
CA TYR A 170 -18.59 -13.56 -4.94
C TYR A 170 -17.92 -12.20 -4.65
N PRO A 171 -18.52 -11.30 -3.87
CA PRO A 171 -17.98 -9.97 -3.60
C PRO A 171 -16.83 -10.00 -2.58
N ILE A 172 -16.52 -11.18 -2.03
CA ILE A 172 -15.46 -11.40 -1.05
C ILE A 172 -14.67 -12.66 -1.41
N LEU A 173 -13.35 -12.56 -1.31
CA LEU A 173 -12.41 -13.67 -1.52
C LEU A 173 -11.38 -13.68 -0.40
N GLU A 174 -11.19 -14.82 0.27
CA GLU A 174 -10.02 -15.04 1.12
C GLU A 174 -8.83 -15.48 0.24
N THR A 175 -7.68 -14.82 0.40
CA THR A 175 -6.56 -14.93 -0.55
C THR A 175 -5.28 -15.49 0.07
N ASN A 176 -5.26 -15.78 1.37
CA ASN A 176 -4.06 -16.21 2.07
C ASN A 176 -4.18 -17.66 2.52
N GLN A 177 -5.18 -17.99 3.34
CA GLN A 177 -5.45 -19.34 3.82
C GLN A 177 -5.80 -20.30 2.68
N TYR A 178 -6.45 -19.80 1.62
CA TYR A 178 -6.65 -20.54 0.37
C TYR A 178 -5.35 -21.08 -0.24
N LYS A 179 -4.22 -20.37 -0.08
CA LYS A 179 -2.93 -20.80 -0.61
C LYS A 179 -2.44 -22.05 0.12
N PHE A 180 -2.56 -22.08 1.44
CA PHE A 180 -2.15 -23.21 2.27
C PHE A 180 -3.02 -24.45 2.07
N SER A 181 -4.29 -24.29 1.67
CA SER A 181 -5.16 -25.42 1.29
C SER A 181 -4.94 -25.93 -0.14
N HIS A 182 -4.19 -25.20 -0.97
CA HIS A 182 -3.86 -25.58 -2.36
C HIS A 182 -2.34 -25.54 -2.60
N PRO A 183 -1.52 -26.25 -1.81
CA PRO A 183 -0.07 -26.08 -1.80
C PRO A 183 0.61 -26.33 -3.15
N GLU A 184 0.08 -27.25 -3.95
CA GLU A 184 0.59 -27.55 -5.31
C GLU A 184 0.42 -26.38 -6.27
N GLN A 185 -0.74 -25.70 -6.24
CA GLN A 185 -1.02 -24.54 -7.08
C GLN A 185 -0.09 -23.36 -6.75
N PHE A 186 0.27 -23.19 -5.48
CA PHE A 186 1.06 -22.06 -4.99
C PHE A 186 2.53 -22.38 -4.70
N LYS A 187 2.97 -23.62 -5.00
CA LYS A 187 4.35 -24.10 -4.76
C LYS A 187 4.79 -23.91 -3.29
N ILE A 188 3.87 -24.10 -2.36
CA ILE A 188 4.14 -24.00 -0.91
C ILE A 188 4.79 -25.31 -0.46
N LYS A 189 6.01 -25.23 0.08
CA LYS A 189 6.80 -26.40 0.53
C LYS A 189 6.60 -26.74 2.01
N GLU A 190 6.22 -25.77 2.83
CA GLU A 190 6.03 -25.94 4.27
C GLU A 190 4.58 -25.68 4.63
N GLN A 191 3.96 -26.64 5.32
CA GLN A 191 2.61 -26.47 5.85
C GLN A 191 2.62 -25.50 7.03
N GLN A 192 1.51 -24.77 7.19
CA GLN A 192 1.36 -23.84 8.30
C GLN A 192 1.18 -24.63 9.61
N TYR A 193 2.12 -24.48 10.54
CA TYR A 193 2.04 -25.04 11.89
C TYR A 193 1.77 -23.92 12.90
N LEU A 194 0.60 -23.92 13.53
CA LEU A 194 0.14 -22.89 14.46
C LEU A 194 0.05 -23.44 15.88
N LYS A 195 0.45 -22.65 16.87
CA LYS A 195 0.30 -22.94 18.31
C LYS A 195 -0.59 -21.89 18.97
N VAL A 196 -1.09 -22.21 20.16
CA VAL A 196 -1.76 -21.23 21.01
C VAL A 196 -0.81 -20.08 21.33
N GLY A 197 -1.28 -18.84 21.15
CA GLY A 197 -0.51 -17.60 21.28
C GLY A 197 0.05 -17.07 19.96
N ASP A 198 0.07 -17.89 18.90
CA ASP A 198 0.55 -17.44 17.59
C ASP A 198 -0.42 -16.44 16.94
N LYS A 199 0.12 -15.63 16.03
CA LYS A 199 -0.64 -14.71 15.19
C LYS A 199 -1.01 -15.38 13.87
N LEU A 200 -2.28 -15.69 13.68
CA LEU A 200 -2.83 -16.06 12.37
C LEU A 200 -2.87 -14.83 11.47
N LYS A 201 -2.38 -14.98 10.24
CA LYS A 201 -2.46 -13.95 9.18
C LYS A 201 -3.33 -14.42 8.04
N TYR A 202 -4.25 -13.57 7.61
CA TYR A 202 -5.16 -13.85 6.50
C TYR A 202 -5.62 -12.55 5.86
N SER A 203 -6.03 -12.63 4.59
CA SER A 203 -6.33 -11.44 3.79
C SER A 203 -7.56 -11.64 2.92
N TYR A 204 -8.37 -10.59 2.80
CA TYR A 204 -9.54 -10.60 1.94
C TYR A 204 -9.42 -9.59 0.82
N LEU A 205 -9.90 -9.94 -0.37
CA LEU A 205 -10.33 -8.97 -1.38
C LEU A 205 -11.84 -8.79 -1.24
N ILE A 206 -12.29 -7.55 -1.10
CA ILE A 206 -13.70 -7.20 -0.89
C ILE A 206 -14.12 -6.13 -1.87
N ALA A 207 -15.17 -6.40 -2.63
CA ALA A 207 -15.66 -5.51 -3.68
C ALA A 207 -16.07 -4.13 -3.13
N ASN A 208 -15.63 -3.06 -3.79
CA ASN A 208 -16.08 -1.70 -3.53
C ASN A 208 -17.28 -1.36 -4.41
N ILE A 209 -18.38 -2.10 -4.21
CA ILE A 209 -19.59 -2.02 -5.05
C ILE A 209 -20.14 -0.58 -5.04
N PRO A 210 -20.22 0.10 -6.20
CA PRO A 210 -20.79 1.43 -6.30
C PRO A 210 -22.25 1.48 -5.85
N ASN A 211 -22.67 2.64 -5.36
CA ASN A 211 -24.05 2.89 -4.91
C ASN A 211 -24.56 1.95 -3.80
N ALA A 212 -23.66 1.31 -3.05
CA ALA A 212 -23.99 0.47 -1.91
C ALA A 212 -23.20 0.87 -0.66
N LYS A 213 -23.85 0.81 0.49
CA LYS A 213 -23.18 0.89 1.79
C LYS A 213 -22.70 -0.51 2.17
N ARG A 214 -21.39 -0.66 2.38
CA ARG A 214 -20.78 -1.92 2.79
C ARG A 214 -20.62 -2.00 4.31
N SER A 215 -20.93 -3.15 4.89
CA SER A 215 -20.38 -3.55 6.19
C SER A 215 -19.64 -4.88 6.07
N PHE A 216 -18.57 -5.02 6.87
CA PHE A 216 -17.71 -6.20 6.87
C PHE A 216 -17.45 -6.63 8.32
N LYS A 217 -17.62 -7.92 8.59
CA LYS A 217 -17.47 -8.50 9.92
C LYS A 217 -16.67 -9.80 9.84
N ILE A 218 -15.81 -10.02 10.83
CA ILE A 218 -15.07 -11.27 11.01
C ILE A 218 -15.34 -11.80 12.42
N GLU A 219 -15.55 -13.11 12.52
CA GLU A 219 -15.78 -13.82 13.76
C GLU A 219 -14.97 -15.11 13.82
N ASN A 220 -14.38 -15.40 14.97
CA ASN A 220 -13.93 -16.75 15.27
C ASN A 220 -15.06 -17.44 16.04
N ILE A 221 -15.77 -18.34 15.37
CA ILE A 221 -16.97 -18.99 15.94
C ILE A 221 -16.61 -20.17 16.85
N SER A 222 -15.32 -20.50 16.96
CA SER A 222 -14.82 -21.57 17.81
C SER A 222 -14.48 -21.11 19.24
N VAL A 223 -14.54 -19.80 19.50
CA VAL A 223 -14.27 -19.15 20.79
C VAL A 223 -15.29 -18.03 21.04
N ASP A 224 -15.26 -17.45 22.23
CA ASP A 224 -15.96 -16.20 22.52
C ASP A 224 -15.34 -15.05 21.70
N ASN A 225 -15.97 -14.70 20.57
CA ASN A 225 -15.43 -13.72 19.63
C ASN A 225 -15.25 -12.33 20.25
N SER A 226 -15.97 -11.99 21.34
CA SER A 226 -15.80 -10.71 22.04
C SER A 226 -14.42 -10.58 22.70
N LYS A 227 -13.75 -11.70 22.98
CA LYS A 227 -12.42 -11.77 23.60
C LYS A 227 -11.29 -11.92 22.58
N VAL A 228 -11.62 -12.06 21.30
CA VAL A 228 -10.62 -12.25 20.24
C VAL A 228 -9.85 -10.95 20.02
N LYS A 229 -8.53 -11.03 20.12
CA LYS A 229 -7.62 -9.92 19.81
C LYS A 229 -7.30 -9.98 18.31
N ARG A 230 -7.84 -9.03 17.55
CA ARG A 230 -7.70 -8.94 16.10
C ARG A 230 -7.41 -7.51 15.65
N THR A 231 -6.53 -7.36 14.67
CA THR A 231 -6.25 -6.09 14.00
C THR A 231 -6.53 -6.22 12.51
N LEU A 232 -7.20 -5.22 11.94
CA LEU A 232 -7.49 -5.13 10.51
C LEU A 232 -6.74 -3.94 9.91
N LYS A 233 -6.14 -4.14 8.73
CA LYS A 233 -5.50 -3.08 7.96
C LYS A 233 -6.09 -3.07 6.55
N HIS A 234 -6.72 -1.97 6.17
CA HIS A 234 -7.18 -1.76 4.80
C HIS A 234 -6.00 -1.32 3.92
N ILE A 235 -5.88 -2.00 2.78
CA ILE A 235 -4.92 -1.72 1.71
C ILE A 235 -5.74 -1.39 0.48
N GLU A 236 -5.60 -0.17 0.00
CA GLU A 236 -6.32 0.32 -1.17
C GLU A 236 -6.04 -0.57 -2.41
N PRO A 237 -7.06 -0.79 -3.27
CA PRO A 237 -8.44 -0.36 -3.09
C PRO A 237 -9.29 -1.30 -2.23
N CYS A 238 -9.06 -2.60 -2.33
CA CYS A 238 -10.06 -3.60 -1.96
C CYS A 238 -9.55 -4.65 -0.97
N GLN A 239 -8.31 -4.54 -0.50
CA GLN A 239 -7.69 -5.57 0.31
C GLN A 239 -7.77 -5.27 1.81
N TRP A 240 -8.06 -6.29 2.61
CA TRP A 240 -8.08 -6.24 4.07
C TRP A 240 -7.16 -7.30 4.63
N ASP A 241 -6.05 -6.87 5.22
CA ASP A 241 -5.12 -7.75 5.93
C ASP A 241 -5.55 -7.86 7.40
N VAL A 242 -5.48 -9.07 7.93
CA VAL A 242 -5.95 -9.40 9.26
C VAL A 242 -4.86 -10.16 10.03
N GLU A 243 -4.62 -9.72 11.26
CA GLU A 243 -3.86 -10.50 12.24
C GLU A 243 -4.77 -10.85 13.42
N GLU A 244 -4.83 -12.12 13.80
CA GLU A 244 -5.62 -12.63 14.93
C GLU A 244 -4.74 -13.47 15.86
N ILE A 245 -4.83 -13.23 17.18
CA ILE A 245 -4.13 -14.06 18.17
C ILE A 245 -4.96 -15.30 18.48
N LEU A 246 -4.36 -16.48 18.28
CA LEU A 246 -5.00 -17.77 18.51
C LEU A 246 -4.99 -18.13 20.00
N THR A 247 -6.16 -18.44 20.54
CA THR A 247 -6.34 -18.72 21.98
C THR A 247 -6.81 -20.13 22.30
N LYS A 248 -7.30 -20.86 21.30
CA LYS A 248 -7.85 -22.20 21.44
C LYS A 248 -7.02 -23.20 20.66
N LYS A 249 -6.61 -24.29 21.32
CA LYS A 249 -6.03 -25.49 20.71
C LYS A 249 -7.10 -26.30 19.98
N GLY A 250 -6.71 -26.97 18.90
CA GLY A 250 -7.57 -27.74 18.01
C GLY A 250 -8.13 -26.89 16.87
N LYS A 251 -9.19 -27.42 16.25
CA LYS A 251 -9.90 -26.76 15.15
C LYS A 251 -10.51 -25.41 15.56
N ASN A 252 -10.17 -24.38 14.80
CA ASN A 252 -10.74 -23.03 14.88
C ASN A 252 -11.37 -22.67 13.52
N THR A 253 -12.63 -22.22 13.54
CA THR A 253 -13.34 -21.76 12.34
C THR A 253 -13.45 -20.25 12.34
N ILE A 254 -12.86 -19.62 11.33
CA ILE A 254 -12.98 -18.18 11.08
C ILE A 254 -14.08 -17.96 10.05
N ARG A 255 -15.06 -17.13 10.39
CA ARG A 255 -16.16 -16.72 9.52
C ARG A 255 -16.05 -15.23 9.21
N SER A 256 -16.28 -14.89 7.96
CA SER A 256 -16.32 -13.52 7.46
C SER A 256 -17.64 -13.29 6.75
N MET A 257 -18.23 -12.11 6.95
CA MET A 257 -19.50 -11.71 6.37
C MET A 257 -19.36 -10.31 5.78
N VAL A 258 -19.81 -10.14 4.55
CA VAL A 258 -19.96 -8.83 3.92
C VAL A 258 -21.42 -8.58 3.61
N LYS A 259 -21.90 -7.38 3.90
CA LYS A 259 -23.28 -6.94 3.61
C LYS A 259 -23.23 -5.67 2.78
N TYR A 260 -24.09 -5.60 1.77
CA TYR A 260 -24.31 -4.42 0.93
C TYR A 260 -25.77 -3.99 1.00
N GLU A 261 -25.97 -2.72 1.35
CA GLU A 261 -27.27 -2.05 1.33
C GLU A 261 -27.27 -1.03 0.18
N PHE A 262 -28.06 -1.28 -0.87
CA PHE A 262 -28.08 -0.45 -2.08
C PHE A 262 -28.92 0.81 -1.89
N LYS A 263 -28.46 1.92 -2.47
CA LYS A 263 -29.13 3.22 -2.39
C LYS A 263 -30.44 3.28 -3.18
N ASP A 264 -30.62 2.41 -4.18
CA ASP A 264 -31.82 2.38 -5.02
C ASP A 264 -33.09 1.93 -4.26
N LYS A 265 -32.94 1.34 -3.05
CA LYS A 265 -34.01 0.80 -2.19
C LYS A 265 -34.89 -0.27 -2.85
N VAL A 266 -34.55 -0.71 -4.06
CA VAL A 266 -35.25 -1.78 -4.79
C VAL A 266 -34.41 -3.05 -4.83
N THR A 267 -33.09 -2.91 -4.89
CA THR A 267 -32.16 -4.03 -4.82
C THR A 267 -32.14 -4.59 -3.39
N PRO A 268 -32.42 -5.88 -3.18
CA PRO A 268 -32.36 -6.50 -1.87
C PRO A 268 -31.00 -6.33 -1.22
N VAL A 269 -30.99 -6.32 0.11
CA VAL A 269 -29.76 -6.40 0.88
C VAL A 269 -29.02 -7.67 0.49
N PHE A 270 -27.77 -7.50 0.10
CA PHE A 270 -26.91 -8.58 -0.38
C PHE A 270 -25.92 -8.95 0.72
N ILE A 271 -25.95 -10.20 1.18
CA ILE A 271 -25.05 -10.71 2.23
C ILE A 271 -24.32 -11.93 1.68
N ASP A 272 -23.00 -11.92 1.82
CA ASP A 272 -22.17 -13.08 1.50
C ASP A 272 -21.34 -13.48 2.72
N THR A 273 -21.13 -14.79 2.88
CA THR A 273 -20.45 -15.38 4.03
C THR A 273 -19.42 -16.39 3.55
N LEU A 274 -18.18 -16.23 4.01
CA LEU A 274 -17.09 -17.17 3.77
C LEU A 274 -16.52 -17.63 5.10
N SER A 275 -16.16 -18.90 5.20
CA SER A 275 -15.44 -19.43 6.35
C SER A 275 -14.32 -20.38 5.95
N PHE A 276 -13.29 -20.43 6.78
CA PHE A 276 -12.22 -21.42 6.67
C PHE A 276 -11.87 -21.95 8.06
N ASP A 277 -11.31 -23.16 8.06
CA ASP A 277 -10.84 -23.82 9.26
C ASP A 277 -9.32 -23.76 9.32
N ILE A 278 -8.79 -23.61 10.53
CA ILE A 278 -7.37 -23.75 10.84
C ILE A 278 -7.20 -24.70 12.02
N GLU A 279 -6.12 -25.48 11.98
CA GLU A 279 -5.73 -26.37 13.08
C GLU A 279 -4.66 -25.70 13.94
N VAL A 280 -4.81 -25.75 15.26
CA VAL A 280 -3.88 -25.16 16.24
C VAL A 280 -3.38 -26.27 17.17
N HIS A 281 -2.08 -26.47 17.23
CA HIS A 281 -1.43 -27.57 17.95
C HIS A 281 -1.02 -27.22 19.38
#